data_AF-A0AAV6AF42-F1
#
_entry.id   AF-A0AAV6AF42-F1
#
_cell.length_a   1.000
_cell.length_b   1.000
_cell.length_c   1.000
_cell.angle_alpha   90.00
_cell.angle_beta   90.00
_cell.angle_gamma   90.00
#
_symmetry.space_group_name_H-M   'P 1'
#
loop_
_entity.id
_entity.type
_entity.pdbx_description
1 polymer ?
#
loop_
_entity_poly.entity_id
_entity_poly.type
_entity_poly.pdbx_seq_one_letter_code
_entity_poly.pdbx_strand_id
1 'polypeptide(L)'
;MTTERRRFLVTASGTLAAMTAAAAVDAPNVIAQPKFQWRMSTTWPTSLDVMQGSAQRLAKLVEEATGGRFKIETFGDGQIMPAFD
;
A
#
# COMPACT_ATOMS: atom_id res chain seq x y z
N MET A 1 -37.62 34.87 -29.29
CA MET A 1 -36.47 35.21 -28.42
C MET A 1 -36.03 34.09 -27.46
N THR A 2 -36.49 32.84 -27.58
CA THR A 2 -36.19 31.75 -26.61
C THR A 2 -35.18 30.70 -27.09
N THR A 3 -34.87 30.64 -28.39
CA THR A 3 -34.01 29.60 -28.99
C THR A 3 -32.51 29.85 -28.76
N GLU A 4 -32.06 31.12 -28.79
CA GLU A 4 -30.63 31.49 -28.64
C GLU A 4 -30.07 31.19 -27.24
N ARG A 5 -30.87 31.40 -26.18
CA ARG A 5 -30.46 31.13 -24.80
C ARG A 5 -30.21 29.65 -24.54
N ARG A 6 -30.97 28.77 -25.20
CA ARG A 6 -30.81 27.32 -25.08
C ARG A 6 -29.56 26.84 -25.81
N ARG A 7 -29.26 27.42 -26.97
CA ARG A 7 -28.04 27.09 -27.74
C ARG A 7 -26.77 27.47 -26.98
N PHE A 8 -26.75 28.65 -26.35
CA PHE A 8 -25.62 29.10 -25.54
C PHE A 8 -25.36 28.18 -24.33
N LEU A 9 -26.41 27.75 -23.62
CA LEU A 9 -26.28 26.81 -22.50
C LEU A 9 -25.76 25.44 -22.95
N VAL A 10 -26.18 24.93 -24.12
CA VAL A 10 -25.69 23.65 -24.68
C VAL A 10 -24.23 23.74 -25.13
N THR A 11 -23.82 24.85 -25.75
CA THR A 11 -22.42 25.04 -26.19
C THR A 11 -21.48 25.30 -25.01
N ALA A 12 -21.91 26.05 -23.99
CA ALA A 12 -21.13 26.27 -22.76
C ALA A 12 -21.02 25.00 -21.91
N SER A 13 -22.08 24.18 -21.84
CA SER A 13 -22.03 22.89 -21.14
C SER A 13 -21.20 21.86 -21.89
N GLY A 14 -21.21 21.83 -23.23
CA GLY A 14 -20.36 20.94 -24.02
C GLY A 14 -18.86 21.23 -23.88
N THR A 15 -18.46 22.49 -23.71
CA THR A 15 -17.05 22.88 -23.52
C THR A 15 -16.56 22.66 -22.09
N LEU A 16 -17.41 22.90 -21.08
CA LEU A 16 -17.12 22.57 -19.68
C LEU A 16 -17.08 21.05 -19.43
N ALA A 17 -17.99 20.28 -20.03
CA ALA A 17 -18.00 18.82 -19.92
C ALA A 17 -16.81 18.16 -20.63
N ALA A 18 -16.33 18.73 -21.74
CA ALA A 18 -15.13 18.25 -22.41
C ALA A 18 -13.85 18.48 -21.57
N MET A 19 -13.76 19.61 -20.85
CA MET A 19 -12.62 19.87 -19.97
C MET A 19 -12.61 18.97 -18.72
N THR A 20 -13.77 18.67 -18.13
CA THR A 20 -13.86 17.76 -16.98
C THR A 20 -13.65 16.30 -17.39
N ALA A 21 -14.12 15.89 -18.57
CA ALA A 21 -13.85 14.56 -19.12
C ALA A 21 -12.37 14.36 -19.44
N ALA A 22 -11.68 15.36 -20.01
CA ALA A 22 -10.24 15.27 -20.29
C ALA A 22 -9.41 15.18 -19.00
N ALA A 23 -9.79 15.87 -17.92
CA ALA A 23 -9.10 15.80 -16.63
C ALA A 23 -9.32 14.46 -15.88
N ALA A 24 -10.43 13.77 -16.13
CA ALA A 24 -10.74 12.49 -15.50
C ALA A 24 -10.04 11.29 -16.17
N VAL A 25 -9.60 11.43 -17.42
CA VAL A 25 -8.92 10.35 -18.18
C VAL A 25 -7.45 10.19 -17.76
N ASP A 26 -6.83 11.26 -17.24
CA ASP A 26 -5.41 11.29 -16.84
C ASP A 26 -5.18 11.19 -15.32
N ALA A 27 -6.23 10.95 -14.52
CA ALA A 27 -6.04 10.69 -13.10
C ALA A 27 -5.40 9.30 -12.94
N PRO A 28 -4.15 9.19 -12.44
CA PRO A 28 -3.56 7.89 -12.19
C PRO A 28 -4.46 7.14 -11.22
N ASN A 29 -4.85 5.92 -11.59
CA ASN A 29 -5.58 5.03 -10.70
C ASN A 29 -4.65 4.63 -9.56
N VAL A 30 -4.57 5.46 -8.52
CA VAL A 30 -3.78 5.19 -7.31
C VAL A 30 -4.55 4.15 -6.50
N ILE A 31 -4.30 2.87 -6.80
CA ILE A 31 -4.74 1.77 -5.94
C ILE A 31 -3.89 1.86 -4.67
N ALA A 32 -4.43 2.48 -3.63
CA ALA A 32 -3.81 2.51 -2.32
C ALA A 32 -3.60 1.07 -1.84
N GLN A 33 -2.36 0.63 -1.78
CA GLN A 33 -2.06 -0.72 -1.34
C GLN A 33 -2.06 -0.82 0.19
N PRO A 34 -2.56 -1.94 0.75
CA PRO A 34 -2.65 -2.11 2.20
C PRO A 34 -1.28 -2.12 2.88
N LYS A 35 -1.26 -1.68 4.14
CA LYS A 35 -0.10 -1.78 5.03
C LYS A 35 -0.28 -2.98 5.95
N PHE A 36 0.77 -3.78 6.11
CA PHE A 36 0.78 -4.97 6.96
C PHE A 36 1.87 -4.87 8.03
N GLN A 37 1.54 -5.31 9.23
CA GLN A 37 2.49 -5.49 10.34
C GLN A 37 2.31 -6.90 10.88
N TRP A 38 3.31 -7.74 10.68
CA TRP A 38 3.31 -9.12 11.17
C TRP A 38 4.30 -9.31 12.30
N ARG A 39 3.99 -10.26 13.16
CA ARG A 39 4.90 -10.75 14.21
C ARG A 39 5.31 -12.17 13.84
N MET A 40 6.60 -12.39 13.70
CA MET A 40 7.18 -13.69 13.34
C MET A 40 7.87 -14.28 14.57
N SER A 41 7.32 -15.37 15.11
CA SER A 41 7.95 -16.14 16.18
C SER A 41 8.91 -17.14 15.57
N THR A 42 10.17 -17.12 16.01
CA THR A 42 11.17 -18.14 15.62
C THR A 42 11.36 -19.13 16.76
N THR A 43 11.84 -20.33 16.43
CA THR A 43 12.13 -21.41 17.40
C THR A 43 13.54 -21.33 17.97
N TRP A 44 14.34 -20.35 17.53
CA TRP A 44 15.74 -20.22 17.92
C TRP A 44 15.88 -19.16 19.02
N PRO A 45 16.86 -19.29 19.92
CA PRO A 45 17.17 -18.23 20.87
C PRO A 45 17.68 -16.99 20.12
N THR A 46 17.42 -15.81 20.67
CA THR A 46 17.86 -14.53 20.06
C THR A 46 19.38 -14.42 19.93
N SER A 47 20.15 -15.20 20.70
CA SER A 47 21.61 -15.26 20.63
C SER A 47 22.16 -16.03 19.41
N LEU A 48 21.32 -16.83 18.73
CA LEU A 48 21.76 -17.60 17.57
C LEU A 48 21.75 -16.73 16.30
N ASP A 49 22.84 -15.99 16.12
CA ASP A 49 22.97 -14.96 15.09
C ASP A 49 22.73 -15.46 13.65
N VAL A 50 23.15 -16.68 13.31
CA VAL A 50 22.98 -17.19 11.95
C VAL A 50 21.50 -17.33 11.58
N MET A 51 20.73 -18.03 12.43
CA MET A 51 19.31 -18.30 12.16
C MET A 51 18.46 -17.07 12.45
N GLN A 52 18.65 -16.43 13.60
CA GLN A 52 17.87 -15.24 13.97
C GLN A 52 18.23 -14.04 13.09
N GLY A 53 19.50 -13.87 12.75
CA GLY A 53 19.95 -12.84 11.81
C GLY A 53 19.41 -13.09 10.40
N SER A 54 19.27 -14.34 9.95
CA SER A 54 18.62 -14.63 8.65
C SER A 54 17.14 -14.21 8.65
N ALA A 55 16.43 -14.46 9.75
CA ALA A 55 15.06 -14.01 9.96
C ALA A 55 14.94 -12.47 9.93
N GLN A 56 15.84 -11.76 10.59
CA GLN A 56 15.90 -10.29 10.56
C GLN A 56 16.21 -9.75 9.16
N ARG A 57 17.12 -10.40 8.43
CA ARG A 57 17.44 -10.04 7.03
C ARG A 57 16.24 -10.22 6.12
N LEU A 58 15.48 -11.31 6.29
CA LEU A 58 14.23 -11.54 5.56
C LEU A 58 13.22 -10.42 5.83
N ALA A 59 12.99 -10.08 7.10
CA ALA A 59 12.09 -9.00 7.49
C ALA A 59 12.47 -7.66 6.84
N LYS A 60 13.76 -7.33 6.85
CA LYS A 60 14.29 -6.12 6.20
C LYS A 60 14.09 -6.15 4.68
N LEU A 61 14.35 -7.29 4.04
CA LEU A 61 14.18 -7.43 2.59
C LEU A 61 12.71 -7.28 2.18
N VAL A 62 11.77 -7.81 2.96
CA VAL A 62 10.34 -7.63 2.73
C VAL A 62 9.93 -6.16 2.91
N GLU A 63 10.47 -5.48 3.92
CA GLU A 63 10.20 -4.06 4.12
C GLU A 63 10.72 -3.22 2.93
N GLU A 64 11.95 -3.46 2.48
CA GLU A 64 12.55 -2.77 1.33
C GLU A 64 11.79 -3.06 0.03
N ALA A 65 11.47 -4.33 -0.24
CA ALA A 65 10.76 -4.75 -1.45
C ALA A 65 9.32 -4.18 -1.53
N THR A 66 8.70 -3.91 -0.39
CA THR A 66 7.34 -3.36 -0.33
C THR A 66 7.32 -1.83 -0.19
N GLY A 67 8.47 -1.17 -0.12
CA GLY A 67 8.55 0.27 0.12
C GLY A 67 8.01 0.66 1.51
N GLY A 68 8.27 -0.17 2.52
CA GLY A 68 7.87 0.06 3.91
C GLY A 68 6.41 -0.29 4.23
N ARG A 69 5.65 -0.83 3.27
CA ARG A 69 4.23 -1.16 3.45
C ARG A 69 4.03 -2.45 4.24
N PHE A 70 4.98 -3.38 4.16
CA PHE A 70 4.94 -4.63 4.91
C PHE A 70 6.11 -4.67 5.88
N LYS A 71 5.82 -4.59 7.17
CA LYS A 71 6.79 -4.73 8.26
C LYS A 71 6.61 -6.07 8.95
N ILE A 72 7.72 -6.73 9.26
CA ILE A 72 7.75 -8.00 9.99
C ILE A 72 8.65 -7.78 11.22
N GLU A 73 8.10 -7.97 12.41
CA GLU A 73 8.85 -7.98 13.65
C GLU A 73 9.23 -9.41 14.01
N THR A 74 10.52 -9.66 14.22
CA THR A 74 11.05 -11.00 14.51
C THR A 74 11.28 -11.18 16.00
N PHE A 75 10.71 -12.24 16.55
CA PHE A 75 10.81 -12.59 17.97
C PHE A 75 11.52 -13.93 18.11
N GLY A 76 12.43 -14.04 19.07
CA GLY A 76 13.09 -15.30 19.42
C GLY A 76 12.18 -16.21 20.24
N ASP A 77 12.68 -17.41 20.52
CA ASP A 77 12.00 -18.40 21.37
C ASP A 77 11.57 -17.80 22.72
N GLY A 78 10.36 -18.15 23.15
CA GLY A 78 9.77 -17.73 24.41
C GLY A 78 9.32 -16.26 24.50
N GLN A 79 9.58 -15.42 23.48
CA GLN A 79 9.16 -14.00 23.51
C GLN A 79 7.69 -13.79 23.15
N ILE A 80 7.11 -14.67 22.33
CA ILE A 80 5.67 -14.67 21.99
C ILE A 80 5.00 -15.91 22.56
N MET A 81 5.60 -17.06 22.27
CA MET A 81 5.11 -18.39 22.61
C MET A 81 6.33 -19.30 22.79
N PRO A 82 6.23 -20.37 23.60
CA PRO A 82 7.23 -21.44 23.61
C PRO A 82 7.37 -22.05 22.21
N ALA A 83 8.60 -22.35 21.77
CA ALA A 83 8.83 -23.03 20.49
C ALA A 83 8.24 -24.44 20.45
N PHE A 84 8.17 -25.11 21.60
CA PHE A 84 7.68 -26.47 21.77
C PHE A 84 6.80 -26.55 23.02
N ASP A 85 5.84 -27.47 23.01
CA ASP A 85 4.99 -27.81 24.17
C ASP A 85 5.76 -28.54 25.27
#